data_AF-A0A952YVJ9-F1
#
_entry.id   AF-A0A952YVJ9-F1
#
_cell.length_a   1.000
_cell.length_b   1.000
_cell.length_c   1.000
_cell.angle_alpha   90.00
_cell.angle_beta   90.00
_cell.angle_gamma   90.00
#
_symmetry.space_group_name_H-M   'P 1'
#
loop_
_entity.id
_entity.type
_entity.pdbx_description
1 polymer ?
#
loop_
_entity_poly.entity_id
_entity_poly.type
_entity_poly.pdbx_seq_one_letter_code
_entity_poly.pdbx_strand_id
1 'polypeptide(L)'
;MLARPPERRGEAGEPCGCDRHPQLRIALWLLWLAVALGLALFAGHGLGQVVAPVTVDLTPKQLTPRVWYVQGDAGTVSLRNQGFMSNAGFVVADDAVVVFDALGTPALGEALLAQIRRITDKPVRRVVVSHYHADHFYGLQAFKAAGAEVIAHRAVRDYLATEAPALRLAERRQSLAPWVTDSMRIVPPDRYVDGDASFRLGGLDFRLYSAGPAHTPEDLMMLVEQEGVLFAGDLVFAGRLPFVGDADTRAWLAALEQLAARSPRIVVTGHGPASTDARRDLALTRDYLMFLRSEMGRAVDEMLEFDEAYARTDWSRFAALPAFDAANRRNAYNVYLSMQREALGGAAGRR
;
A
#
# COMPACT_ATOMS: atom_id res chain seq x y z
N MET A 1 -85.45 7.78 -13.54
CA MET A 1 -86.29 6.95 -12.66
C MET A 1 -86.93 5.87 -13.53
N LEU A 2 -86.62 4.58 -13.31
CA LEU A 2 -87.17 3.40 -14.03
C LEU A 2 -86.79 3.35 -15.54
N ALA A 3 -86.72 2.21 -16.26
CA ALA A 3 -86.53 0.80 -15.88
C ALA A 3 -85.94 -0.02 -17.08
N ARG A 4 -85.63 -1.30 -16.80
CA ARG A 4 -84.83 -2.33 -17.51
C ARG A 4 -85.49 -2.96 -18.80
N PRO A 5 -84.90 -3.98 -19.51
CA PRO A 5 -84.57 -3.96 -20.96
C PRO A 5 -85.65 -4.62 -21.88
N PRO A 6 -85.51 -5.73 -22.67
CA PRO A 6 -84.58 -6.88 -22.68
C PRO A 6 -83.85 -7.17 -24.03
N GLU A 7 -83.20 -8.34 -24.16
CA GLU A 7 -82.51 -8.90 -25.35
C GLU A 7 -83.43 -9.64 -26.35
N ARG A 8 -82.92 -9.99 -27.55
CA ARG A 8 -83.37 -11.16 -28.35
C ARG A 8 -82.23 -11.88 -29.09
N ARG A 9 -82.45 -13.18 -29.33
CA ARG A 9 -81.54 -14.19 -29.92
C ARG A 9 -81.53 -14.19 -31.47
N GLY A 10 -80.54 -14.84 -32.06
CA GLY A 10 -80.56 -15.29 -33.47
C GLY A 10 -79.34 -16.13 -33.88
N GLU A 11 -79.56 -17.41 -34.20
CA GLU A 11 -78.67 -18.36 -34.90
C GLU A 11 -78.54 -17.97 -36.40
N ALA A 12 -77.66 -18.51 -37.26
CA ALA A 12 -76.36 -19.20 -37.17
C ALA A 12 -75.75 -19.17 -38.61
N GLY A 13 -74.43 -19.34 -38.78
CA GLY A 13 -73.81 -19.32 -40.11
C GLY A 13 -72.33 -19.72 -40.08
N GLU A 14 -72.03 -20.92 -40.60
CA GLU A 14 -70.71 -21.55 -40.62
C GLU A 14 -70.06 -21.44 -42.04
N PRO A 15 -68.84 -21.95 -42.30
CA PRO A 15 -67.60 -21.19 -42.16
C PRO A 15 -66.86 -20.98 -43.50
N CYS A 16 -65.79 -20.17 -43.50
CA CYS A 16 -64.78 -20.25 -44.57
C CYS A 16 -63.37 -19.90 -44.07
N GLY A 17 -62.46 -20.87 -44.11
CA GLY A 17 -61.11 -20.72 -43.57
C GLY A 17 -60.08 -20.23 -44.59
N CYS A 18 -59.17 -19.38 -44.14
CA CYS A 18 -57.86 -19.18 -44.77
C CYS A 18 -56.85 -18.62 -43.76
N ASP A 19 -56.52 -19.41 -42.73
CA ASP A 19 -55.43 -19.10 -41.80
C ASP A 19 -54.07 -19.39 -42.48
N ARG A 20 -53.68 -18.50 -43.41
CA ARG A 20 -52.49 -18.66 -44.23
C ARG A 20 -51.23 -18.15 -43.51
N HIS A 21 -50.26 -19.06 -43.36
CA HIS A 21 -48.87 -18.82 -42.95
C HIS A 21 -48.58 -18.62 -41.44
N PRO A 22 -48.75 -19.65 -40.60
CA PRO A 22 -48.09 -19.70 -39.27
C PRO A 22 -46.56 -19.53 -39.36
N GLN A 23 -45.96 -19.97 -40.47
CA GLN A 23 -44.54 -19.82 -40.82
C GLN A 23 -44.06 -18.35 -40.76
N LEU A 24 -44.87 -17.39 -41.22
CA LEU A 24 -44.48 -15.97 -41.25
C LEU A 24 -44.45 -15.33 -39.85
N ARG A 25 -45.36 -15.75 -38.97
CA ARG A 25 -45.43 -15.27 -37.58
C ARG A 25 -44.21 -15.77 -36.78
N ILE A 26 -43.80 -17.01 -37.00
CA ILE A 26 -42.59 -17.59 -36.39
C ILE A 26 -41.32 -16.86 -36.87
N ALA A 27 -41.21 -16.57 -38.17
CA ALA A 27 -40.07 -15.83 -38.71
C ALA A 27 -39.93 -14.42 -38.12
N LEU A 28 -41.04 -13.69 -37.93
CA LEU A 28 -41.03 -12.37 -37.30
C LEU A 28 -40.66 -12.42 -35.81
N TRP A 29 -41.12 -13.44 -35.07
CA TRP A 29 -40.73 -13.64 -33.66
C TRP A 29 -39.23 -13.99 -33.51
N LEU A 30 -38.69 -14.83 -34.39
CA LEU A 30 -37.25 -15.17 -34.38
C LEU A 30 -36.37 -13.97 -34.74
N LEU A 31 -36.82 -13.09 -35.65
CA LEU A 31 -36.09 -11.87 -35.99
C LEU A 31 -36.03 -10.87 -34.82
N TRP A 32 -37.13 -10.70 -34.08
CA TRP A 32 -37.14 -9.89 -32.85
C TRP A 32 -36.28 -10.50 -31.74
N LEU A 33 -36.29 -11.84 -31.58
CA LEU A 33 -35.43 -12.50 -30.61
C LEU A 33 -33.94 -12.33 -30.95
N ALA A 34 -33.57 -12.41 -32.24
CA ALA A 34 -32.19 -12.21 -32.70
C ALA A 34 -31.70 -10.76 -32.51
N VAL A 35 -32.56 -9.75 -32.71
CA VAL A 35 -32.22 -8.34 -32.43
C VAL A 35 -32.10 -8.08 -30.92
N ALA A 36 -32.98 -8.66 -30.10
CA ALA A 36 -32.89 -8.57 -28.65
C ALA A 36 -31.62 -9.26 -28.09
N LEU A 37 -31.25 -10.43 -28.63
CA LEU A 37 -30.02 -11.13 -28.25
C LEU A 37 -28.77 -10.39 -28.75
N GLY A 38 -28.80 -9.80 -29.95
CA GLY A 38 -27.73 -8.98 -30.50
C GLY A 38 -27.45 -7.71 -29.69
N LEU A 39 -28.49 -7.05 -29.17
CA LEU A 39 -28.36 -5.92 -28.26
C LEU A 39 -27.88 -6.34 -26.86
N ALA A 40 -28.27 -7.52 -26.37
CA ALA A 40 -27.75 -8.08 -25.12
C ALA A 40 -26.26 -8.47 -25.21
N LEU A 41 -25.78 -8.93 -26.36
CA LEU A 41 -24.39 -9.38 -26.56
C LEU A 41 -23.36 -8.25 -26.60
N PHE A 42 -23.76 -6.99 -26.83
CA PHE A 42 -22.83 -5.84 -26.74
C PHE A 42 -22.77 -5.19 -25.36
N ALA A 43 -23.73 -5.46 -24.46
CA ALA A 43 -23.70 -4.99 -23.06
C ALA A 43 -22.69 -5.73 -22.17
N GLY A 44 -22.03 -6.78 -22.70
CA GLY A 44 -21.07 -7.63 -21.98
C GLY A 44 -19.59 -7.24 -22.10
N HIS A 45 -19.25 -6.12 -22.76
CA HIS A 45 -17.90 -5.59 -22.66
C HIS A 45 -17.73 -4.97 -21.28
N GLY A 46 -17.03 -5.69 -20.41
CA GLY A 46 -16.86 -5.29 -19.01
C GLY A 46 -16.36 -3.86 -18.90
N LEU A 47 -17.23 -2.97 -18.40
CA LEU A 47 -16.84 -1.70 -17.85
C LEU A 47 -15.88 -2.02 -16.71
N GLY A 48 -14.58 -1.95 -16.99
CA GLY A 48 -13.54 -2.07 -15.97
C GLY A 48 -13.89 -1.07 -14.88
N GLN A 49 -14.11 -1.56 -13.66
CA GLN A 49 -14.49 -0.75 -12.51
C GLN A 49 -13.50 0.41 -12.40
N VAL A 50 -13.96 1.61 -12.78
CA VAL A 50 -13.12 2.81 -12.81
C VAL A 50 -12.74 3.10 -11.37
N VAL A 51 -11.45 3.01 -11.08
CA VAL A 51 -10.93 3.31 -9.75
C VAL A 51 -11.32 4.74 -9.42
N ALA A 52 -11.99 4.94 -8.29
CA ALA A 52 -12.43 6.26 -7.89
C ALA A 52 -11.19 7.15 -7.69
N PRO A 53 -11.17 8.40 -8.21
CA PRO A 53 -10.05 9.29 -8.00
C PRO A 53 -9.89 9.61 -6.51
N VAL A 54 -8.66 9.80 -6.08
CA VAL A 54 -8.37 10.31 -4.73
C VAL A 54 -8.60 11.82 -4.66
N THR A 55 -8.96 12.30 -3.47
CA THR A 55 -9.16 13.73 -3.19
C THR A 55 -8.20 14.29 -2.14
N VAL A 56 -7.27 13.47 -1.64
CA VAL A 56 -6.18 13.93 -0.75
C VAL A 56 -5.18 14.80 -1.48
N ASP A 57 -4.55 15.73 -0.76
CA ASP A 57 -3.46 16.55 -1.29
C ASP A 57 -2.18 15.72 -1.48
N LEU A 58 -1.98 15.23 -2.70
CA LEU A 58 -0.81 14.50 -3.14
C LEU A 58 0.11 15.45 -3.93
N THR A 59 0.49 16.59 -3.35
CA THR A 59 1.41 17.55 -4.00
C THR A 59 2.87 17.13 -3.81
N PRO A 60 3.66 16.92 -4.89
CA PRO A 60 5.08 16.61 -4.79
C PRO A 60 5.88 17.79 -4.24
N LYS A 61 6.71 17.51 -3.23
CA LYS A 61 7.70 18.42 -2.67
C LYS A 61 9.05 18.16 -3.33
N GLN A 62 9.63 19.19 -3.95
CA GLN A 62 10.95 19.11 -4.55
C GLN A 62 12.02 19.20 -3.45
N LEU A 63 12.94 18.23 -3.42
CA LEU A 63 14.06 18.15 -2.48
C LEU A 63 15.36 18.64 -3.14
N THR A 64 15.53 18.33 -4.43
CA THR A 64 16.67 18.73 -5.26
C THR A 64 16.19 18.97 -6.70
N PRO A 65 17.04 19.48 -7.62
CA PRO A 65 16.66 19.65 -9.03
C PRO A 65 16.12 18.38 -9.71
N ARG A 66 16.45 17.18 -9.20
CA ARG A 66 16.05 15.89 -9.78
C ARG A 66 15.28 14.96 -8.84
N VAL A 67 15.01 15.37 -7.59
CA VAL A 67 14.38 14.50 -6.59
C VAL A 67 13.18 15.16 -5.94
N TRP A 68 12.06 14.42 -5.88
CA TRP A 68 10.81 14.81 -5.25
C TRP A 68 10.31 13.69 -4.33
N TYR A 69 9.45 14.06 -3.39
CA TYR A 69 8.63 13.11 -2.63
C TYR A 69 7.24 13.66 -2.37
N VAL A 70 6.28 12.79 -2.11
CA VAL A 70 4.95 13.14 -1.59
C VAL A 70 4.87 12.71 -0.13
N GLN A 71 4.24 13.52 0.72
CA GLN A 71 4.18 13.28 2.16
C GLN A 71 2.79 12.81 2.58
N GLY A 72 2.70 11.62 3.17
CA GLY A 72 1.45 11.07 3.69
C GLY A 72 0.95 11.70 5.00
N ASP A 73 -0.32 11.43 5.33
CA ASP A 73 -0.94 11.81 6.60
C ASP A 73 -0.27 11.09 7.78
N ALA A 74 0.06 11.83 8.85
CA ALA A 74 0.73 11.28 10.02
C ALA A 74 -0.15 10.30 10.83
N GLY A 75 -1.47 10.27 10.56
CA GLY A 75 -2.43 9.37 11.19
C GLY A 75 -2.35 7.92 10.73
N THR A 76 -3.29 7.11 11.21
CA THR A 76 -3.49 5.74 10.70
C THR A 76 -4.27 5.74 9.40
N VAL A 77 -4.22 4.63 8.67
CA VAL A 77 -5.11 4.33 7.54
C VAL A 77 -6.57 4.66 7.89
N SER A 78 -7.25 5.37 7.01
CA SER A 78 -8.66 5.77 7.18
C SER A 78 -9.29 6.16 5.85
N LEU A 79 -10.62 6.20 5.79
CA LEU A 79 -11.34 6.79 4.65
C LEU A 79 -11.01 8.28 4.44
N ARG A 80 -10.59 9.00 5.50
CA ARG A 80 -10.20 10.42 5.42
C ARG A 80 -8.93 10.61 4.59
N ASN A 81 -7.91 9.80 4.84
CA ASN A 81 -6.65 9.84 4.08
C ASN A 81 -6.61 8.86 2.91
N GLN A 82 -7.64 8.03 2.71
CA GLN A 82 -7.80 7.17 1.52
C GLN A 82 -6.64 6.16 1.35
N GLY A 83 -5.95 5.85 2.46
CA GLY A 83 -4.72 5.04 2.49
C GLY A 83 -3.42 5.82 2.35
N PHE A 84 -3.47 7.14 2.15
CA PHE A 84 -2.29 8.01 2.00
C PHE A 84 -1.71 8.41 3.36
N MET A 85 -1.07 7.44 4.02
CA MET A 85 -0.32 7.66 5.26
C MET A 85 1.20 7.59 5.07
N SER A 86 1.67 6.81 4.10
CA SER A 86 3.07 6.67 3.71
C SER A 86 3.55 7.78 2.77
N ASN A 87 4.86 7.93 2.71
CA ASN A 87 5.55 8.72 1.70
C ASN A 87 5.86 7.86 0.47
N ALA A 88 6.00 8.51 -0.70
CA ALA A 88 6.62 7.92 -1.87
C ALA A 88 7.53 8.94 -2.57
N GLY A 89 8.59 8.45 -3.20
CA GLY A 89 9.63 9.24 -3.82
C GLY A 89 9.68 9.08 -5.33
N PHE A 90 10.20 10.07 -6.05
CA PHE A 90 10.62 9.87 -7.43
C PHE A 90 11.80 10.75 -7.84
N VAL A 91 12.54 10.25 -8.83
CA VAL A 91 13.80 10.81 -9.31
C VAL A 91 13.72 10.95 -10.82
N VAL A 92 13.85 12.17 -11.33
CA VAL A 92 13.84 12.45 -12.78
C VAL A 92 15.27 12.46 -13.30
N ALA A 93 15.68 11.33 -13.84
CA ALA A 93 16.93 11.15 -14.55
C ALA A 93 16.85 11.79 -15.96
N ASP A 94 17.90 11.67 -16.77
CA ASP A 94 17.96 12.32 -18.09
C ASP A 94 16.93 11.81 -19.10
N ASP A 95 16.64 10.50 -19.12
CA ASP A 95 15.76 9.83 -20.08
C ASP A 95 14.60 9.04 -19.45
N ALA A 96 14.51 9.02 -18.12
CA ALA A 96 13.59 8.16 -17.38
C ALA A 96 13.27 8.70 -15.97
N VAL A 97 12.24 8.13 -15.35
CA VAL A 97 11.91 8.32 -13.92
C VAL A 97 12.10 7.00 -13.16
N VAL A 98 12.69 7.10 -11.96
CA VAL A 98 12.72 6.04 -10.94
C VAL A 98 11.79 6.45 -9.81
N VAL A 99 10.94 5.54 -9.35
CA VAL A 99 10.03 5.73 -8.22
C VAL A 99 10.52 4.89 -7.03
N PHE A 100 10.30 5.37 -5.82
CA PHE A 100 10.51 4.64 -4.57
C PHE A 100 9.19 4.58 -3.79
N ASP A 101 8.69 3.36 -3.59
CA ASP A 101 7.35 3.05 -3.08
C ASP A 101 6.18 3.57 -3.94
N ALA A 102 5.04 2.90 -3.85
CA ALA A 102 3.91 3.05 -4.77
C ALA A 102 2.61 3.55 -4.11
N LEU A 103 2.65 3.88 -2.82
CA LEU A 103 1.49 4.28 -2.00
C LEU A 103 0.43 3.17 -1.79
N GLY A 104 -0.56 3.47 -0.94
CA GLY A 104 -1.42 2.45 -0.30
C GLY A 104 -2.66 1.97 -1.02
N THR A 105 -2.96 2.49 -2.21
CA THR A 105 -4.09 2.03 -3.03
C THR A 105 -3.74 2.15 -4.52
N PRO A 106 -4.39 1.39 -5.41
CA PRO A 106 -4.30 1.61 -6.85
C PRO A 106 -4.58 3.07 -7.24
N ALA A 107 -5.59 3.69 -6.61
CA ALA A 107 -5.97 5.09 -6.84
C ALA A 107 -4.84 6.07 -6.51
N LEU A 108 -4.10 5.83 -5.42
CA LEU A 108 -2.93 6.64 -5.04
C LEU A 108 -1.75 6.41 -5.98
N GLY A 109 -1.53 5.19 -6.45
CA GLY A 109 -0.53 4.89 -7.48
C GLY A 109 -0.81 5.61 -8.80
N GLU A 110 -2.06 5.62 -9.25
CA GLU A 110 -2.51 6.37 -10.43
C GLU A 110 -2.34 7.88 -10.24
N ALA A 111 -2.68 8.42 -9.05
CA ALA A 111 -2.51 9.83 -8.73
C ALA A 111 -1.04 10.25 -8.66
N LEU A 112 -0.15 9.44 -8.07
CA LEU A 112 1.29 9.69 -8.07
C LEU A 112 1.87 9.68 -9.49
N LEU A 113 1.48 8.72 -10.32
CA LEU A 113 1.86 8.67 -11.73
C LEU A 113 1.37 9.90 -12.51
N ALA A 114 0.16 10.40 -12.20
CA ALA A 114 -0.36 11.64 -12.78
C ALA A 114 0.43 12.88 -12.34
N GLN A 115 0.90 12.93 -11.09
CA GLN A 115 1.77 14.03 -10.63
C GLN A 115 3.14 14.00 -11.30
N ILE A 116 3.75 12.82 -11.45
CA ILE A 116 5.02 12.64 -12.19
C ILE A 116 4.87 13.19 -13.61
N ARG A 117 3.78 12.86 -14.30
CA ARG A 117 3.47 13.34 -15.66
C ARG A 117 3.25 14.86 -15.77
N ARG A 118 2.90 15.56 -14.68
CA ARG A 118 2.82 17.04 -14.65
C ARG A 118 4.20 17.69 -14.53
N ILE A 119 5.20 16.94 -14.06
CA ILE A 119 6.58 17.42 -13.85
C ILE A 119 7.48 17.01 -15.02
N THR A 120 7.22 15.87 -15.67
CA THR A 120 7.99 15.42 -16.84
C THR A 120 7.24 14.43 -17.73
N ASP A 121 7.47 14.51 -19.03
CA ASP A 121 7.01 13.53 -20.03
C ASP A 121 7.86 12.24 -20.07
N LYS A 122 8.93 12.16 -19.27
CA LYS A 122 9.83 11.00 -19.25
C LYS A 122 9.13 9.75 -18.70
N PRO A 123 9.37 8.57 -19.29
CA PRO A 123 8.74 7.33 -18.85
C PRO A 123 9.23 6.91 -17.46
N VAL A 124 8.32 6.49 -16.59
CA VAL A 124 8.68 5.73 -15.38
C VAL A 124 9.19 4.36 -15.82
N ARG A 125 10.47 4.08 -15.56
CA ARG A 125 11.12 2.83 -15.98
C ARG A 125 11.28 1.85 -14.83
N ARG A 126 11.40 2.34 -13.59
CA ARG A 126 11.61 1.51 -12.39
C ARG A 126 10.79 1.99 -11.21
N VAL A 127 10.26 1.04 -10.45
CA VAL A 127 9.82 1.24 -9.07
C VAL A 127 10.71 0.39 -8.18
N VAL A 128 11.38 1.00 -7.22
CA VAL A 128 12.01 0.30 -6.09
C VAL A 128 11.02 0.28 -4.94
N VAL A 129 10.82 -0.89 -4.34
CA VAL A 129 9.91 -1.08 -3.20
C VAL A 129 10.75 -1.31 -1.95
N SER A 130 10.46 -0.57 -0.90
CA SER A 130 11.16 -0.68 0.39
C SER A 130 10.83 -1.98 1.12
N HIS A 131 9.54 -2.31 1.22
CA HIS A 131 9.03 -3.48 1.94
C HIS A 131 7.56 -3.81 1.56
N TYR A 132 7.00 -4.90 2.08
CA TYR A 132 5.70 -5.44 1.65
C TYR A 132 4.47 -4.69 2.15
N HIS A 133 4.59 -3.73 3.08
CA HIS A 133 3.41 -3.14 3.71
C HIS A 133 2.49 -2.47 2.69
N ALA A 134 1.19 -2.65 2.91
CA ALA A 134 0.15 -2.28 1.95
C ALA A 134 0.27 -0.83 1.50
N ASP A 135 0.60 0.08 2.42
CA ASP A 135 0.78 1.50 2.18
C ASP A 135 2.02 1.88 1.35
N HIS A 136 2.97 0.97 1.13
CA HIS A 136 4.11 1.16 0.23
C HIS A 136 3.94 0.38 -1.08
N PHE A 137 3.11 -0.67 -1.06
CA PHE A 137 3.07 -1.71 -2.08
C PHE A 137 1.83 -1.67 -2.99
N TYR A 138 0.68 -1.18 -2.52
CA TYR A 138 -0.60 -1.47 -3.18
C TYR A 138 -0.88 -0.65 -4.45
N GLY A 139 -0.24 0.49 -4.64
CA GLY A 139 -0.32 1.26 -5.89
C GLY A 139 0.55 0.74 -7.05
N LEU A 140 1.33 -0.33 -6.86
CA LEU A 140 2.23 -0.91 -7.88
C LEU A 140 1.52 -1.25 -9.20
N GLN A 141 0.22 -1.57 -9.15
CA GLN A 141 -0.58 -1.90 -10.33
C GLN A 141 -0.58 -0.77 -11.38
N ALA A 142 -0.60 0.50 -10.94
CA ALA A 142 -0.54 1.67 -11.82
C ALA A 142 0.80 1.76 -12.56
N PHE A 143 1.91 1.50 -11.87
CA PHE A 143 3.25 1.55 -12.45
C PHE A 143 3.55 0.35 -13.36
N LYS A 144 3.05 -0.84 -13.03
CA LYS A 144 3.07 -2.00 -13.96
C LYS A 144 2.30 -1.71 -15.24
N ALA A 145 1.11 -1.11 -15.15
CA ALA A 145 0.33 -0.71 -16.31
C ALA A 145 1.04 0.36 -17.16
N ALA A 146 1.88 1.19 -16.54
CA ALA A 146 2.75 2.16 -17.21
C ALA A 146 4.05 1.56 -17.80
N GLY A 147 4.29 0.26 -17.63
CA GLY A 147 5.46 -0.44 -18.19
C GLY A 147 6.73 -0.41 -17.33
N ALA A 148 6.64 -0.07 -16.04
CA ALA A 148 7.80 -0.06 -15.15
C ALA A 148 8.24 -1.47 -14.70
N GLU A 149 9.56 -1.65 -14.53
CA GLU A 149 10.19 -2.77 -13.83
C GLU A 149 10.06 -2.55 -12.31
N VAL A 150 9.46 -3.50 -11.59
CA VAL A 150 9.37 -3.47 -10.12
C VAL A 150 10.54 -4.25 -9.52
N ILE A 151 11.31 -3.57 -8.68
CA ILE A 151 12.49 -4.09 -7.98
C ILE A 151 12.18 -4.13 -6.48
N ALA A 152 12.40 -5.28 -5.84
CA ALA A 152 12.30 -5.44 -4.39
C ALA A 152 13.36 -6.41 -3.87
N HIS A 153 13.54 -6.50 -2.56
CA HIS A 153 14.43 -7.49 -1.94
C HIS A 153 13.84 -8.92 -2.04
N ARG A 154 14.68 -9.95 -2.12
CA ARG A 154 14.29 -11.35 -2.38
C ARG A 154 13.29 -11.87 -1.35
N ALA A 155 13.49 -11.56 -0.07
CA ALA A 155 12.68 -12.06 1.05
C ALA A 155 11.20 -11.62 0.99
N VAL A 156 10.84 -10.62 0.17
CA VAL A 156 9.42 -10.28 -0.10
C VAL A 156 8.63 -11.48 -0.65
N ARG A 157 9.30 -12.45 -1.29
CA ARG A 157 8.71 -13.70 -1.77
C ARG A 157 8.12 -14.53 -0.65
N ASP A 158 8.71 -14.48 0.54
CA ASP A 158 8.31 -15.30 1.68
C ASP A 158 6.97 -14.79 2.21
N TYR A 159 6.80 -13.46 2.34
CA TYR A 159 5.51 -12.83 2.62
C TYR A 159 4.46 -13.15 1.54
N LEU A 160 4.81 -12.99 0.25
CA LEU A 160 3.93 -13.24 -0.88
C LEU A 160 3.49 -14.72 -1.01
N ALA A 161 4.19 -15.67 -0.38
CA ALA A 161 3.84 -17.08 -0.33
C ALA A 161 2.88 -17.44 0.83
N THR A 162 2.56 -16.51 1.73
CA THR A 162 1.61 -16.74 2.84
C THR A 162 0.18 -16.31 2.50
N GLU A 163 -0.76 -16.53 3.43
CA GLU A 163 -2.13 -16.00 3.36
C GLU A 163 -2.22 -14.51 3.76
N ALA A 164 -1.22 -13.95 4.44
CA ALA A 164 -1.25 -12.59 4.97
C ALA A 164 -1.51 -11.49 3.91
N PRO A 165 -0.94 -11.55 2.69
CA PRO A 165 -1.29 -10.62 1.61
C PRO A 165 -2.78 -10.66 1.26
N ALA A 166 -3.36 -11.86 1.14
CA ALA A 166 -4.77 -12.03 0.76
C ALA A 166 -5.71 -11.50 1.86
N LEU A 167 -5.41 -11.80 3.12
CA LEU A 167 -6.15 -11.28 4.28
C LEU A 167 -6.06 -9.76 4.37
N ARG A 168 -4.86 -9.17 4.16
CA ARG A 168 -4.68 -7.72 4.15
C ARG A 168 -5.42 -7.05 2.98
N LEU A 169 -5.42 -7.67 1.79
CA LEU A 169 -6.18 -7.15 0.65
C LEU A 169 -7.70 -7.19 0.92
N ALA A 170 -8.21 -8.26 1.54
CA ALA A 170 -9.62 -8.35 1.93
C ALA A 170 -10.02 -7.28 2.96
N GLU A 171 -9.18 -7.02 3.96
CA GLU A 171 -9.37 -5.91 4.91
C GLU A 171 -9.38 -4.56 4.19
N ARG A 172 -8.39 -4.28 3.34
CA ARG A 172 -8.28 -3.01 2.60
C ARG A 172 -9.43 -2.74 1.65
N ARG A 173 -10.02 -3.77 1.01
CA ARG A 173 -11.25 -3.63 0.21
C ARG A 173 -12.44 -3.14 1.04
N GLN A 174 -12.52 -3.53 2.30
CA GLN A 174 -13.58 -3.09 3.22
C GLN A 174 -13.26 -1.71 3.82
N SER A 175 -12.03 -1.49 4.28
CA SER A 175 -11.66 -0.28 5.03
C SER A 175 -11.33 0.93 4.16
N LEU A 176 -11.04 0.73 2.86
CA LEU A 176 -10.72 1.78 1.88
C LEU A 176 -11.57 1.71 0.59
N ALA A 177 -12.78 1.16 0.64
CA ALA A 177 -13.74 1.36 -0.46
C ALA A 177 -14.03 2.86 -0.66
N PRO A 178 -14.11 3.37 -1.91
CA PRO A 178 -14.03 2.67 -3.19
C PRO A 178 -12.62 2.60 -3.84
N TRP A 179 -11.57 3.08 -3.17
CA TRP A 179 -10.20 3.19 -3.73
C TRP A 179 -9.45 1.86 -3.83
N VAL A 180 -9.91 0.83 -3.10
CA VAL A 180 -9.40 -0.54 -3.19
C VAL A 180 -10.49 -1.44 -3.76
N THR A 181 -10.43 -1.68 -5.07
CA THR A 181 -11.47 -2.39 -5.84
C THR A 181 -11.32 -3.92 -5.81
N ASP A 182 -12.36 -4.62 -6.25
CA ASP A 182 -12.28 -6.07 -6.54
C ASP A 182 -11.30 -6.39 -7.67
N SER A 183 -11.09 -5.46 -8.60
CA SER A 183 -10.11 -5.60 -9.69
C SER A 183 -8.66 -5.47 -9.21
N MET A 184 -8.39 -4.88 -8.04
CA MET A 184 -7.05 -4.81 -7.48
C MET A 184 -6.47 -6.21 -7.29
N ARG A 185 -5.20 -6.39 -7.71
CA ARG A 185 -4.37 -7.55 -7.35
C ARG A 185 -3.06 -7.11 -6.69
N ILE A 186 -2.50 -8.00 -5.88
CA ILE A 186 -1.14 -7.87 -5.38
C ILE A 186 -0.18 -8.10 -6.56
N VAL A 187 0.73 -7.15 -6.77
CA VAL A 187 1.70 -7.18 -7.86
C VAL A 187 2.99 -7.83 -7.37
N PRO A 188 3.43 -8.98 -7.90
CA PRO A 188 4.76 -9.49 -7.60
C PRO A 188 5.83 -8.61 -8.28
N PRO A 189 6.98 -8.38 -7.64
CA PRO A 189 8.14 -7.77 -8.28
C PRO A 189 8.61 -8.56 -9.52
N ASP A 190 9.16 -7.84 -10.50
CA ASP A 190 9.79 -8.44 -11.68
C ASP A 190 11.21 -8.89 -11.36
N ARG A 191 11.94 -8.06 -10.60
CA ARG A 191 13.34 -8.26 -10.24
C ARG A 191 13.50 -8.29 -8.73
N TYR A 192 14.28 -9.28 -8.28
CA TYR A 192 14.58 -9.49 -6.88
C TYR A 192 16.07 -9.22 -6.66
N VAL A 193 16.41 -8.39 -5.69
CA VAL A 193 17.79 -8.18 -5.22
C VAL A 193 18.05 -8.97 -3.95
N ASP A 194 19.30 -9.36 -3.73
CA ASP A 194 19.73 -10.24 -2.64
C ASP A 194 20.91 -9.57 -1.96
N GLY A 195 20.68 -8.97 -0.80
CA GLY A 195 21.59 -7.99 -0.20
C GLY A 195 21.68 -6.67 -0.98
N ASP A 196 22.81 -5.98 -0.84
CA ASP A 196 23.10 -4.71 -1.52
C ASP A 196 23.15 -4.86 -3.05
N ALA A 197 22.64 -3.86 -3.76
CA ALA A 197 22.66 -3.82 -5.22
C ALA A 197 22.88 -2.39 -5.73
N SER A 198 23.07 -2.24 -7.04
CA SER A 198 23.14 -0.92 -7.67
C SER A 198 22.70 -0.97 -9.13
N PHE A 199 22.25 0.18 -9.65
CA PHE A 199 22.01 0.37 -11.08
C PHE A 199 22.27 1.81 -11.49
N ARG A 200 22.59 2.00 -12.77
CA ARG A 200 22.67 3.32 -13.41
C ARG A 200 21.43 3.53 -14.30
N LEU A 201 20.89 4.74 -14.34
CA LEU A 201 19.80 5.13 -15.24
C LEU A 201 19.84 6.65 -15.49
N GLY A 202 19.70 7.08 -16.75
CA GLY A 202 19.62 8.50 -17.13
C GLY A 202 20.68 9.40 -16.48
N GLY A 203 21.94 8.98 -16.51
CA GLY A 203 23.07 9.74 -15.95
C GLY A 203 23.30 9.59 -14.44
N LEU A 204 22.34 9.05 -13.68
CA LEU A 204 22.39 8.89 -12.23
C LEU A 204 22.75 7.47 -11.80
N ASP A 205 23.40 7.34 -10.64
CA ASP A 205 23.74 6.08 -9.97
C ASP A 205 22.85 5.90 -8.73
N PHE A 206 22.25 4.72 -8.63
CA PHE A 206 21.34 4.33 -7.57
C PHE A 206 21.95 3.15 -6.81
N ARG A 207 22.15 3.32 -5.51
CA ARG A 207 22.58 2.25 -4.59
C ARG A 207 21.37 1.76 -3.82
N LEU A 208 21.15 0.45 -3.84
CA LEU A 208 20.15 -0.23 -3.03
C LEU A 208 20.86 -0.89 -1.86
N TYR A 209 20.40 -0.61 -0.65
CA TYR A 209 20.98 -1.16 0.57
C TYR A 209 19.98 -2.06 1.26
N SER A 210 20.33 -3.34 1.42
CA SER A 210 19.50 -4.25 2.21
C SER A 210 19.69 -3.92 3.69
N ALA A 211 18.58 -3.71 4.38
CA ALA A 211 18.50 -3.34 5.78
C ALA A 211 17.71 -4.36 6.62
N GLY A 212 17.04 -5.30 5.96
CA GLY A 212 16.36 -6.42 6.59
C GLY A 212 17.32 -7.45 7.19
N PRO A 213 16.96 -8.13 8.30
CA PRO A 213 15.74 -7.90 9.07
C PRO A 213 15.83 -6.61 9.91
N ALA A 214 14.79 -5.77 9.85
CA ALA A 214 14.64 -4.59 10.70
C ALA A 214 13.17 -4.35 11.02
N HIS A 215 12.52 -3.39 10.37
CA HIS A 215 11.07 -3.18 10.41
C HIS A 215 10.33 -4.36 9.72
N THR A 216 10.90 -4.86 8.62
CA THR A 216 10.52 -6.12 7.97
C THR A 216 11.76 -7.00 7.69
N PRO A 217 11.58 -8.29 7.36
CA PRO A 217 12.67 -9.15 6.89
C PRO A 217 13.34 -8.67 5.60
N GLU A 218 12.69 -7.82 4.81
CA GLU A 218 13.12 -7.46 3.46
C GLU A 218 13.38 -5.96 3.21
N ASP A 219 13.45 -5.14 4.27
CA ASP A 219 13.65 -3.68 4.17
C ASP A 219 14.79 -3.31 3.23
N LEU A 220 14.50 -2.41 2.29
CA LEU A 220 15.40 -1.94 1.25
C LEU A 220 15.42 -0.41 1.20
N MET A 221 16.60 0.19 1.34
CA MET A 221 16.82 1.63 1.12
C MET A 221 17.32 1.91 -0.31
N MET A 222 17.10 3.13 -0.80
CA MET A 222 17.69 3.61 -2.07
C MET A 222 18.40 4.95 -1.88
N LEU A 223 19.70 5.02 -2.18
CA LEU A 223 20.48 6.26 -2.26
C LEU A 223 20.67 6.67 -3.72
N VAL A 224 20.35 7.93 -4.03
CA VAL A 224 20.71 8.59 -5.29
C VAL A 224 22.03 9.32 -5.08
N GLU A 225 23.15 8.76 -5.57
CA GLU A 225 24.49 9.17 -5.13
C GLU A 225 24.81 10.63 -5.48
N GLN A 226 24.55 11.05 -6.71
CA GLN A 226 24.77 12.42 -7.19
C GLN A 226 23.96 13.47 -6.43
N GLU A 227 22.80 13.09 -5.88
CA GLU A 227 21.87 13.99 -5.20
C GLU A 227 21.99 13.91 -3.66
N GLY A 228 22.72 12.92 -3.14
CA GLY A 228 22.86 12.67 -1.70
C GLY A 228 21.53 12.41 -0.99
N VAL A 229 20.49 11.98 -1.72
CA VAL A 229 19.16 11.70 -1.15
C VAL A 229 18.98 10.20 -0.94
N LEU A 230 18.72 9.80 0.31
CA LEU A 230 18.41 8.43 0.69
C LEU A 230 16.91 8.31 0.98
N PHE A 231 16.24 7.39 0.29
CA PHE A 231 14.90 6.93 0.61
C PHE A 231 15.02 5.74 1.57
N ALA A 232 14.44 5.87 2.76
CA ALA A 232 14.66 4.92 3.85
C ALA A 232 13.55 3.87 4.01
N GLY A 233 12.37 4.10 3.43
CA GLY A 233 11.16 3.37 3.80
C GLY A 233 10.88 3.47 5.31
N ASP A 234 10.21 2.47 5.86
CA ASP A 234 9.80 2.44 7.26
C ASP A 234 10.93 2.15 8.25
N LEU A 235 12.19 2.11 7.80
CA LEU A 235 13.30 2.25 8.74
C LEU A 235 13.25 3.56 9.52
N VAL A 236 12.60 4.60 8.98
CA VAL A 236 12.51 5.92 9.61
C VAL A 236 11.08 6.47 9.56
N PHE A 237 10.53 6.72 10.74
CA PHE A 237 9.27 7.45 10.95
C PHE A 237 9.57 8.83 11.56
N ALA A 238 8.95 9.88 11.01
CA ALA A 238 8.98 11.24 11.55
C ALA A 238 7.55 11.76 11.79
N GLY A 239 7.36 12.57 12.84
CA GLY A 239 6.07 13.23 13.13
C GLY A 239 4.91 12.32 13.54
N ARG A 240 5.13 11.02 13.72
CA ARG A 240 4.17 10.01 14.18
C ARG A 240 4.87 8.93 14.98
N LEU A 241 4.10 8.12 15.72
CA LEU A 241 4.66 6.91 16.33
C LEU A 241 5.00 5.86 15.25
N PRO A 242 6.18 5.21 15.33
CA PRO A 242 6.51 4.07 14.48
C PRO A 242 5.49 2.93 14.62
N PHE A 243 5.18 2.26 13.50
CA PHE A 243 4.57 0.94 13.57
C PHE A 243 5.70 -0.08 13.77
N VAL A 244 5.71 -0.78 14.90
CA VAL A 244 6.76 -1.78 15.20
C VAL A 244 6.32 -3.16 14.75
N GLY A 245 5.04 -3.52 14.92
CA GLY A 245 4.54 -4.82 14.48
C GLY A 245 5.41 -5.96 15.01
N ASP A 246 5.83 -6.87 14.13
CA ASP A 246 6.68 -8.02 14.47
C ASP A 246 8.17 -7.80 14.13
N ALA A 247 8.61 -6.54 14.04
CA ALA A 247 9.97 -6.13 13.70
C ALA A 247 11.07 -6.68 14.64
N ASP A 248 12.27 -6.95 14.08
CA ASP A 248 13.47 -7.15 14.88
C ASP A 248 13.99 -5.79 15.35
N THR A 249 13.50 -5.35 16.50
CA THR A 249 13.88 -4.06 17.10
C THR A 249 15.37 -3.95 17.45
N ARG A 250 16.13 -5.05 17.55
CA ARG A 250 17.59 -4.99 17.78
C ARG A 250 18.30 -4.75 16.45
N ALA A 251 17.94 -5.50 15.41
CA ALA A 251 18.53 -5.36 14.09
C ALA A 251 18.13 -4.03 13.43
N TRP A 252 16.91 -3.53 13.66
CA TRP A 252 16.47 -2.20 13.24
C TRP A 252 17.29 -1.08 13.88
N LEU A 253 17.64 -1.17 15.17
CA LEU A 253 18.58 -0.23 15.79
C LEU A 253 19.96 -0.26 15.11
N ALA A 254 20.46 -1.43 14.70
CA ALA A 254 21.69 -1.52 13.92
C ALA A 254 21.55 -0.94 12.50
N ALA A 255 20.41 -1.14 11.84
CA ALA A 255 20.11 -0.57 10.52
C ALA A 255 20.05 0.97 10.55
N LEU A 256 19.51 1.57 11.63
CA LEU A 256 19.52 3.01 11.86
C LEU A 256 20.94 3.59 11.97
N GLU A 257 21.85 2.90 12.67
CA GLU A 257 23.26 3.30 12.75
C GLU A 257 23.99 3.13 11.39
N GLN A 258 23.69 2.07 10.63
CA GLN A 258 24.21 1.91 9.26
C GLN A 258 23.72 3.02 8.32
N LEU A 259 22.44 3.41 8.42
CA LEU A 259 21.87 4.54 7.67
C LEU A 259 22.60 5.84 8.04
N ALA A 260 22.76 6.12 9.34
CA ALA A 260 23.47 7.30 9.82
C ALA A 260 24.95 7.34 9.36
N ALA A 261 25.64 6.20 9.34
CA ALA A 261 27.02 6.10 8.87
C ALA A 261 27.20 6.48 7.39
N ARG A 262 26.18 6.26 6.55
CA ARG A 262 26.19 6.63 5.12
C ARG A 262 26.16 8.14 4.87
N SER A 263 25.90 8.95 5.91
CA SER A 263 25.91 10.42 5.87
C SER A 263 25.15 11.05 4.68
N PRO A 264 23.90 10.63 4.39
CA PRO A 264 23.10 11.24 3.32
C PRO A 264 22.83 12.72 3.61
N ARG A 265 22.75 13.55 2.56
CA ARG A 265 22.40 14.97 2.64
C ARG A 265 20.93 15.18 3.01
N ILE A 266 20.06 14.30 2.51
CA ILE A 266 18.61 14.30 2.77
C ILE A 266 18.15 12.86 2.98
N VAL A 267 17.32 12.62 4.00
CA VAL A 267 16.61 11.35 4.20
C VAL A 267 15.13 11.54 3.95
N VAL A 268 14.57 10.81 2.99
CA VAL A 268 13.13 10.67 2.81
C VAL A 268 12.67 9.49 3.66
N THR A 269 11.92 9.80 4.71
CA THR A 269 11.34 8.84 5.65
C THR A 269 10.22 8.03 4.99
N GLY A 270 9.88 6.85 5.53
CA GLY A 270 8.70 6.09 5.11
C GLY A 270 7.40 6.81 5.47
N HIS A 271 7.42 7.55 6.58
CA HIS A 271 6.34 8.45 6.99
C HIS A 271 6.84 9.79 7.50
N GLY A 272 6.11 10.86 7.19
CA GLY A 272 6.32 12.20 7.76
C GLY A 272 7.22 13.12 6.91
N PRO A 273 7.75 14.21 7.47
CA PRO A 273 8.63 15.12 6.74
C PRO A 273 9.97 14.46 6.40
N ALA A 274 10.52 14.79 5.23
CA ALA A 274 11.91 14.48 4.91
C ALA A 274 12.87 15.29 5.82
N SER A 275 14.03 14.70 6.08
CA SER A 275 15.06 15.21 7.00
C SER A 275 16.28 15.74 6.25
N THR A 276 16.83 16.87 6.71
CA THR A 276 18.17 17.37 6.33
C THR A 276 19.20 17.24 7.47
N ASP A 277 18.78 16.76 8.65
CA ASP A 277 19.61 16.41 9.79
C ASP A 277 19.28 14.98 10.23
N ALA A 278 19.79 14.01 9.46
CA ALA A 278 19.45 12.60 9.63
C ALA A 278 19.65 12.13 11.09
N ARG A 279 20.78 12.47 11.72
CA ARG A 279 21.06 12.04 13.12
C ARG A 279 20.03 12.57 14.11
N ARG A 280 19.50 13.77 13.90
CA ARG A 280 18.44 14.34 14.74
C ARG A 280 17.09 13.70 14.48
N ASP A 281 16.69 13.53 13.22
CA ASP A 281 15.33 13.12 12.89
C ASP A 281 15.13 11.58 12.98
N LEU A 282 16.21 10.80 12.85
CA LEU A 282 16.26 9.38 13.23
C LEU A 282 15.96 9.16 14.72
N ALA A 283 16.21 10.17 15.58
CA ALA A 283 16.13 10.02 17.02
C ALA A 283 14.73 9.64 17.51
N LEU A 284 13.65 10.07 16.84
CA LEU A 284 12.30 9.65 17.22
C LEU A 284 12.13 8.13 17.11
N THR A 285 12.52 7.56 15.96
CA THR A 285 12.40 6.11 15.73
C THR A 285 13.35 5.34 16.64
N ARG A 286 14.63 5.73 16.67
CA ARG A 286 15.65 5.11 17.53
C ARG A 286 15.26 5.11 19.00
N ASP A 287 14.90 6.28 19.54
CA ASP A 287 14.66 6.44 20.97
C ASP A 287 13.37 5.74 21.42
N TYR A 288 12.36 5.64 20.54
CA TYR A 288 11.16 4.83 20.81
C TYR A 288 11.47 3.34 20.85
N LEU A 289 12.26 2.82 19.90
CA LEU A 289 12.71 1.42 19.90
C LEU A 289 13.57 1.10 21.13
N MET A 290 14.51 1.98 21.49
CA MET A 290 15.29 1.85 22.72
C MET A 290 14.42 1.86 23.97
N PHE A 291 13.43 2.76 24.04
CA PHE A 291 12.50 2.85 25.16
C PHE A 291 11.67 1.57 25.33
N LEU A 292 11.07 1.05 24.25
CA LEU A 292 10.33 -0.20 24.28
C LEU A 292 11.20 -1.38 24.74
N ARG A 293 12.41 -1.51 24.19
CA ARG A 293 13.34 -2.58 24.57
C ARG A 293 13.79 -2.47 26.03
N SER A 294 13.98 -1.24 26.53
CA SER A 294 14.31 -0.97 27.93
C SER A 294 13.18 -1.38 28.88
N GLU A 295 12.00 -0.80 28.72
CA GLU A 295 10.89 -1.00 29.66
C GLU A 295 10.32 -2.42 29.59
N MET A 296 10.18 -2.98 28.38
CA MET A 296 9.69 -4.35 28.23
C MET A 296 10.77 -5.39 28.58
N GLY A 297 12.05 -5.06 28.43
CA GLY A 297 13.16 -5.89 28.91
C GLY A 297 13.17 -5.97 30.43
N ARG A 298 13.13 -4.81 31.10
CA ARG A 298 13.02 -4.71 32.56
C ARG A 298 11.80 -5.45 33.10
N ALA A 299 10.65 -5.36 32.42
CA ALA A 299 9.45 -6.11 32.80
C ALA A 299 9.64 -7.63 32.72
N VAL A 300 10.36 -8.15 31.71
CA VAL A 300 10.70 -9.57 31.60
C VAL A 300 11.67 -10.00 32.72
N ASP A 301 12.69 -9.19 33.02
CA ASP A 301 13.64 -9.46 34.10
C ASP A 301 12.97 -9.44 35.49
N GLU A 302 11.97 -8.56 35.70
CA GLU A 302 11.13 -8.49 36.90
C GLU A 302 10.00 -9.55 36.93
N MET A 303 9.84 -10.36 35.87
CA MET A 303 8.75 -11.33 35.69
C MET A 303 7.33 -10.72 35.82
N LEU A 304 7.15 -9.48 35.36
CA LEU A 304 5.85 -8.81 35.33
C LEU A 304 4.99 -9.29 34.15
N GLU A 305 3.70 -9.50 34.39
CA GLU A 305 2.75 -9.72 33.29
C GLU A 305 2.60 -8.46 32.41
N PHE A 306 2.33 -8.66 31.11
CA PHE A 306 2.36 -7.56 30.15
C PHE A 306 1.41 -6.41 30.49
N ASP A 307 0.18 -6.70 30.94
CA ASP A 307 -0.78 -5.64 31.27
C ASP A 307 -0.32 -4.79 32.47
N GLU A 308 0.37 -5.40 33.43
CA GLU A 308 0.98 -4.68 34.55
C GLU A 308 2.20 -3.86 34.08
N ALA A 309 3.07 -4.44 33.25
CA ALA A 309 4.21 -3.74 32.66
C ALA A 309 3.77 -2.51 31.84
N TYR A 310 2.74 -2.66 31.00
CA TYR A 310 2.19 -1.59 30.18
C TYR A 310 1.56 -0.48 31.02
N ALA A 311 0.82 -0.84 32.08
CA ALA A 311 0.19 0.12 32.99
C ALA A 311 1.20 0.87 33.89
N ARG A 312 2.33 0.25 34.24
CA ARG A 312 3.42 0.87 35.02
C ARG A 312 4.34 1.76 34.19
N THR A 313 4.36 1.62 32.86
CA THR A 313 5.27 2.37 31.97
C THR A 313 4.80 3.81 31.79
N ASP A 314 5.69 4.81 31.97
CA ASP A 314 5.37 6.20 31.63
C ASP A 314 5.46 6.45 30.12
N TRP A 315 4.30 6.57 29.49
CA TRP A 315 4.19 6.85 28.05
C TRP A 315 4.22 8.34 27.70
N SER A 316 4.36 9.25 28.67
CA SER A 316 4.22 10.72 28.49
C SER A 316 5.03 11.28 27.31
N ARG A 317 6.25 10.77 27.12
CA ARG A 317 7.16 11.15 26.02
C ARG A 317 6.59 10.91 24.61
N PHE A 318 5.73 9.90 24.45
CA PHE A 318 5.23 9.44 23.14
C PHE A 318 3.71 9.57 22.99
N ALA A 319 2.96 9.70 24.09
CA ALA A 319 1.50 9.70 24.12
C ALA A 319 0.82 10.76 23.21
N ALA A 320 1.49 11.90 23.00
CA ALA A 320 0.99 12.98 22.15
C ALA A 320 1.23 12.77 20.63
N LEU A 321 1.93 11.71 20.23
CA LEU A 321 2.26 11.47 18.82
C LEU A 321 1.07 10.90 18.04
N PRO A 322 0.87 11.32 16.77
CA PRO A 322 -0.06 10.67 15.86
C PRO A 322 0.16 9.15 15.80
N ALA A 323 -0.94 8.39 15.70
CA ALA A 323 -1.00 6.93 15.74
C ALA A 323 -0.61 6.26 17.08
N PHE A 324 -0.37 7.01 18.17
CA PHE A 324 -0.03 6.41 19.47
C PHE A 324 -1.06 5.38 19.96
N ASP A 325 -2.34 5.75 20.09
CA ASP A 325 -3.39 4.86 20.61
C ASP A 325 -3.57 3.58 19.77
N ALA A 326 -3.34 3.69 18.46
CA ALA A 326 -3.53 2.59 17.52
C ALA A 326 -2.34 1.61 17.46
N ALA A 327 -1.13 2.08 17.77
CA ALA A 327 0.10 1.30 17.62
C ALA A 327 0.77 0.94 18.95
N ASN A 328 0.81 1.84 19.94
CA ASN A 328 1.73 1.73 21.08
C ASN A 328 1.57 0.44 21.89
N ARG A 329 0.34 0.07 22.27
CA ARG A 329 0.11 -1.15 23.06
C ARG A 329 0.49 -2.42 22.28
N ARG A 330 0.32 -2.43 20.96
CA ARG A 330 0.73 -3.56 20.11
C ARG A 330 2.25 -3.63 19.98
N ASN A 331 2.88 -2.49 19.72
CA ASN A 331 4.34 -2.37 19.67
C ASN A 331 4.98 -2.87 20.97
N ALA A 332 4.49 -2.40 22.12
CA ALA A 332 4.97 -2.80 23.44
C ALA A 332 4.78 -4.31 23.68
N TYR A 333 3.62 -4.87 23.35
CA TYR A 333 3.34 -6.30 23.51
C TYR A 333 4.30 -7.17 22.68
N ASN A 334 4.49 -6.82 21.41
CA ASN A 334 5.35 -7.60 20.52
C ASN A 334 6.83 -7.49 20.91
N VAL A 335 7.29 -6.33 21.40
CA VAL A 335 8.63 -6.18 21.97
C VAL A 335 8.77 -6.96 23.28
N TYR A 336 7.77 -6.97 24.17
CA TYR A 336 7.76 -7.80 25.37
C TYR A 336 7.93 -9.30 25.04
N LEU A 337 7.15 -9.82 24.09
CA LEU A 337 7.31 -11.19 23.59
C LEU A 337 8.70 -11.43 22.97
N SER A 338 9.29 -10.43 22.31
CA SER A 338 10.66 -10.54 21.80
C SER A 338 11.70 -10.61 22.92
N MET A 339 11.58 -9.76 23.95
CA MET A 339 12.47 -9.77 25.11
C MET A 339 12.38 -11.10 25.88
N GLN A 340 11.19 -11.70 26.00
CA GLN A 340 11.03 -13.05 26.56
C GLN A 340 11.81 -14.11 25.75
N ARG A 341 11.69 -14.09 24.41
CA ARG A 341 12.45 -15.01 23.53
C ARG A 341 13.96 -14.80 23.64
N GLU A 342 14.41 -13.54 23.68
CA GLU A 342 15.81 -13.18 23.85
C GLU A 342 16.39 -13.69 25.19
N ALA A 343 15.64 -13.53 26.29
CA ALA A 343 16.04 -14.00 27.62
C ALA A 343 16.14 -15.53 27.68
N LEU A 344 15.14 -16.25 27.15
CA LEU A 344 15.12 -17.72 27.11
C LEU A 344 16.22 -18.29 26.21
N GLY A 345 16.41 -17.73 25.01
CA GLY A 345 17.49 -18.15 24.09
C GLY A 345 18.88 -17.88 24.68
N GLY A 346 19.05 -16.72 25.32
CA GLY A 346 20.28 -16.38 26.04
C GLY A 346 20.55 -17.25 27.28
N ALA A 347 19.54 -17.92 27.85
CA ALA A 347 19.72 -18.89 28.93
C ALA A 347 20.14 -20.29 28.42
N ALA A 348 19.74 -20.66 27.20
CA ALA A 348 20.13 -21.92 26.57
C ALA A 348 21.60 -21.94 26.13
N GLY A 349 22.14 -20.81 25.65
CA GLY A 349 23.56 -20.67 25.25
C GLY A 349 24.56 -20.47 26.40
N ARG A 350 24.13 -20.60 27.67
CA ARG A 350 24.95 -20.41 28.88
C ARG A 350 25.00 -21.66 29.79
N ARG A 351 24.73 -22.84 29.23
CA ARG A 351 24.79 -24.14 29.92
C ARG A 351 25.83 -25.06 29.31
#